data_AF-A0A6M3MDV9-F1
#
_entry.id   AF-A0A6M3MDV9-F1
#
_cell.length_a   1.000
_cell.length_b   1.000
_cell.length_c   1.000
_cell.angle_alpha   90.00
_cell.angle_beta   90.00
_cell.angle_gamma   90.00
#
_symmetry.space_group_name_H-M   'P 1'
#
loop_
_entity.id
_entity.type
_entity.pdbx_description
1 polymer ?
#
loop_
_entity_poly.entity_id
_entity_poly.type
_entity_poly.pdbx_seq_one_letter_code
_entity_poly.pdbx_strand_id
1 'polypeptide(L)' 'MRKTPLRDGAAIRRERLQMIIEMVRRDPRIRITKIQVLMAMRTGLTKKRVSEYVKELVEGELLIEDNGHFKVA' A
#
# COMPACT_ATOMS: atom_id res chain seq x y z
N MET A 1 14.94 -3.81 17.69
CA MET A 1 13.52 -3.43 17.46
C MET A 1 12.75 -4.66 16.98
N ARG A 2 11.75 -5.15 17.72
CA ARG A 2 10.94 -6.29 17.30
C ARG A 2 9.97 -5.83 16.19
N LYS A 3 10.09 -6.40 14.98
CA LYS A 3 9.11 -6.27 13.91
C LYS A 3 7.83 -6.97 14.37
N THR A 4 6.79 -6.21 14.76
CA THR A 4 5.48 -6.80 15.02
C THR A 4 4.99 -7.42 13.70
N PRO A 5 4.74 -8.74 13.63
CA PRO A 5 4.30 -9.37 12.40
C PRO A 5 2.97 -8.79 11.96
N LEU A 6 2.71 -8.80 10.64
CA LEU A 6 1.47 -8.29 10.09
C LEU A 6 0.28 -9.10 10.64
N ARG A 7 -0.41 -8.61 11.69
CA ARG A 7 -1.57 -9.26 12.32
C ARG A 7 -2.87 -9.17 11.52
N ASP A 8 -2.80 -8.91 10.23
CA ASP A 8 -3.98 -8.99 9.38
C ASP A 8 -4.10 -10.45 8.94
N GLY A 9 -5.28 -11.06 9.14
CA GLY A 9 -5.56 -12.37 8.57
C GLY A 9 -5.32 -12.35 7.06
N ALA A 10 -4.89 -13.47 6.47
CA ALA A 10 -4.44 -13.53 5.06
C ALA A 10 -5.47 -12.95 4.06
N ALA A 11 -6.77 -13.11 4.33
CA ALA A 11 -7.85 -12.54 3.51
C ALA A 11 -7.89 -11.00 3.57
N ILE A 12 -7.89 -10.41 4.77
CA ILE A 12 -7.91 -8.95 4.97
C ILE A 12 -6.66 -8.33 4.33
N ARG A 13 -5.49 -8.93 4.56
CA ARG A 13 -4.24 -8.48 3.94
C ARG A 13 -4.34 -8.41 2.42
N ARG A 14 -4.88 -9.46 1.79
CA ARG A 14 -5.09 -9.51 0.32
C ARG A 14 -6.02 -8.38 -0.14
N GLU A 15 -7.11 -8.14 0.57
CA GLU A 15 -8.03 -7.03 0.28
C GLU A 15 -7.32 -5.68 0.35
N ARG A 16 -6.52 -5.42 1.40
CA ARG A 16 -5.77 -4.17 1.55
C ARG A 16 -4.76 -3.94 0.43
N LEU A 17 -4.04 -4.97 0.02
CA LEU A 17 -3.10 -4.92 -1.10
C LEU A 17 -3.83 -4.60 -2.41
N GLN A 18 -4.95 -5.28 -2.69
CA GLN A 18 -5.77 -5.02 -3.88
C GLN A 18 -6.33 -3.59 -3.90
N MET A 19 -6.75 -3.06 -2.75
CA MET A 19 -7.20 -1.67 -2.67
C MET A 19 -6.11 -0.67 -3.07
N ILE A 20 -4.86 -0.89 -2.64
CA ILE A 20 -3.73 -0.03 -3.00
C ILE A 20 -3.44 -0.13 -4.50
N ILE A 21 -3.42 -1.35 -5.06
CA ILE A 21 -3.23 -1.56 -6.51
C ILE A 21 -4.30 -0.81 -7.31
N GLU A 22 -5.57 -0.92 -6.90
CA GLU A 22 -6.68 -0.21 -7.55
C GLU A 22 -6.55 1.31 -7.45
N MET A 23 -6.08 1.85 -6.31
CA MET A 23 -5.82 3.28 -6.18
C MET A 23 -4.73 3.75 -7.15
N VAL A 24 -3.63 2.99 -7.26
CA VAL A 24 -2.52 3.31 -8.16
C VAL A 24 -2.93 3.16 -9.63
N ARG A 25 -3.72 2.13 -9.96
CA ARG A 25 -4.25 1.92 -11.33
C ARG A 25 -5.09 3.11 -11.80
N ARG A 26 -5.90 3.69 -10.91
CA ARG A 26 -6.77 4.85 -11.21
C ARG A 26 -5.99 6.16 -11.30
N ASP A 27 -4.90 6.29 -10.56
CA ASP A 27 -4.04 7.47 -10.53
C ASP A 27 -2.56 7.04 -10.56
N PRO A 28 -1.98 6.78 -11.76
CA PRO A 28 -0.61 6.26 -11.91
C PRO A 28 0.50 7.27 -11.54
N ARG A 29 0.11 8.46 -11.05
CA ARG A 29 1.01 9.47 -10.50
C ARG A 29 0.66 9.75 -9.03
N ILE A 30 -0.01 8.81 -8.37
CA ILE A 30 -0.34 8.96 -6.96
C ILE A 30 0.94 8.89 -6.11
N ARG A 31 1.08 9.86 -5.20
CA ARG A 31 2.16 9.88 -4.20
C ARG A 31 1.82 8.96 -3.04
N ILE A 32 2.84 8.35 -2.43
CA ILE A 32 2.67 7.49 -1.25
C ILE A 32 1.91 8.19 -0.11
N THR A 33 2.12 9.50 0.09
CA THR A 33 1.43 10.28 1.12
C THR A 33 -0.08 10.30 0.91
N LYS A 34 -0.55 10.35 -0.35
CA LYS A 34 -1.97 10.29 -0.70
C LYS A 34 -2.53 8.88 -0.51
N ILE A 35 -1.78 7.83 -0.91
CA ILE A 35 -2.15 6.43 -0.63
C ILE A 35 -2.33 6.21 0.88
N GLN A 36 -1.36 6.65 1.69
CA GLN A 36 -1.39 6.54 3.15
C GLN A 36 -2.62 7.19 3.77
N VAL A 37 -2.97 8.40 3.36
CA VAL A 37 -4.13 9.12 3.89
C VAL A 37 -5.43 8.42 3.50
N LEU A 38 -5.60 8.09 2.21
CA LEU A 38 -6.83 7.46 1.71
C LEU A 38 -7.06 6.07 2.32
N MET A 39 -6.01 5.27 2.41
CA MET A 39 -6.08 3.96 3.07
C MET A 39 -6.37 4.12 4.56
N ALA A 40 -5.67 4.99 5.27
CA ALA A 40 -5.90 5.21 6.70
C ALA A 40 -7.36 5.62 6.99
N MET A 41 -7.92 6.53 6.19
CA MET A 41 -9.32 6.96 6.32
C MET A 41 -10.30 5.82 6.03
N ARG A 42 -10.04 5.00 5.01
CA ARG A 42 -10.96 3.94 4.57
C ARG A 42 -10.91 2.68 5.44
N THR A 43 -9.77 2.41 6.06
CA THR A 43 -9.52 1.11 6.69
C THR A 43 -9.12 1.21 8.16
N GLY A 44 -8.97 2.42 8.70
CA GLY A 44 -8.50 2.65 10.07
C GLY A 44 -7.02 2.29 10.29
N LEU A 45 -6.26 2.02 9.22
CA LEU A 45 -4.85 1.64 9.34
C LEU A 45 -3.99 2.86 9.65
N THR A 46 -2.89 2.66 10.36
CA THR A 46 -1.89 3.72 10.54
C THR A 46 -1.14 3.96 9.23
N LYS A 47 -0.64 5.18 9.00
CA LYS A 47 0.17 5.49 7.80
C LYS A 47 1.38 4.58 7.67
N LYS A 48 2.05 4.25 8.79
CA LYS A 48 3.17 3.30 8.85
C LYS A 48 2.76 1.94 8.29
N ARG A 49 1.58 1.45 8.68
CA ARG A 49 1.06 0.17 8.23
C ARG A 49 0.74 0.15 6.73
N VAL A 50 0.21 1.25 6.21
CA VAL A 50 0.01 1.40 4.77
C VAL A 50 1.35 1.39 4.03
N SER A 51 2.39 2.05 4.56
CA SER A 51 3.74 2.00 3.97
C SER A 51 4.30 0.58 3.89
N GLU A 52 4.05 -0.26 4.91
CA GLU A 52 4.47 -1.66 4.90
C GLU A 52 3.81 -2.43 3.73
N TYR A 53 2.52 -2.18 3.47
CA TYR A 53 1.83 -2.79 2.33
C TYR A 53 2.30 -2.27 0.97
N VAL A 54 2.54 -0.96 0.84
CA VAL A 54 3.10 -0.39 -0.40
C VAL A 54 4.48 -0.99 -0.67
N LYS A 55 5.33 -1.10 0.37
CA LYS A 55 6.66 -1.70 0.25
C LYS A 55 6.58 -3.15 -0.19
N GLU A 56 5.66 -3.93 0.37
CA GLU A 56 5.45 -5.31 -0.05
C GLU A 56 5.06 -5.43 -1.53
N LEU A 57 4.20 -4.54 -2.03
CA LEU A 57 3.82 -4.54 -3.43
C LEU A 57 4.99 -4.20 -4.36
N VAL A 58 5.90 -3.32 -3.91
CA VAL A 58 7.12 -3.01 -4.66
C VAL A 58 8.10 -4.18 -4.62
N GLU A 59 8.31 -4.79 -3.45
CA GLU A 59 9.17 -5.98 -3.31
C GLU A 59 8.65 -7.18 -4.11
N GLY A 60 7.33 -7.28 -4.29
CA GLY A 60 6.67 -8.28 -5.13
C GLY A 60 6.50 -7.87 -6.60
N GLU A 61 7.13 -6.77 -7.05
CA GLU A 61 7.09 -6.27 -8.43
C GLU A 61 5.68 -5.97 -8.97
N LEU A 62 4.70 -5.75 -8.09
CA LEU A 62 3.33 -5.37 -8.48
C LEU A 62 3.17 -3.86 -8.63
N LEU A 63 4.02 -3.09 -7.95
CA LEU A 63 4.13 -1.64 -8.09
C LEU A 63 5.56 -1.25 -8.43
N ILE A 64 5.70 -0.28 -9.32
CA ILE A 64 6.99 0.34 -9.67
C ILE A 64 6.97 1.76 -9.12
N GLU A 65 7.99 2.10 -8.33
CA GLU A 65 8.22 3.48 -7.89
C GLU A 65 8.97 4.25 -9.00
N ASP A 66 8.43 5.40 -9.39
CA ASP A 66 9.01 6.30 -10.39
C ASP A 66 8.95 7.73 -9.86
N ASN A 67 10.13 8.25 -9.49
CA ASN A 67 10.30 9.63 -9.01
C ASN A 67 9.32 10.03 -7.89
N GLY A 68 9.11 9.15 -6.90
CA GLY A 68 8.22 9.38 -5.74
C GLY A 68 6.73 9.17 -6.03
N HIS A 69 6.37 8.66 -7.21
CA HIS A 69 5.04 8.21 -7.57
C HIS A 69 5.04 6.69 -7.79
N PHE A 70 3.86 6.09 -7.78
CA PHE A 70 3.69 4.66 -7.98
C PHE A 70 2.85 4.41 -9.23
N LYS A 71 3.22 3.39 -10.00
CA LYS A 71 2.43 2.81 -11.09
C LYS A 71 2.31 1.30 -10.90
N VAL A 72 1.27 0.69 -11.47
CA VAL A 72 1.18 -0.77 -11.55
C VAL A 72 2.19 -1.25 -12.60
N ALA A 73 2.90 -2.35 -12.30
CA ALA A 73 3.85 -2.97 -13.21
C ALA A 73 3.18 -3.54 -14.48
#